data_AF-A0A6N2M180-F1
#
_entry.id   AF-A0A6N2M180-F1
#
_cell.length_a   1.000
_cell.length_b   1.000
_cell.length_c   1.000
_cell.angle_alpha   90.00
_cell.angle_beta   90.00
_cell.angle_gamma   90.00
#
_symmetry.space_group_name_H-M   'P 1'
#
loop_
_entity.id
_entity.type
_entity.pdbx_description
1 polymer ?
#
loop_
_entity_poly.entity_id
_entity_poly.type
_entity_poly.pdbx_seq_one_letter_code
_entity_poly.pdbx_strand_id
1 'polypeptide(L)'
;MFVKKLVEKASMKKPGGTSDGLKPSDVEPRLVFHYGIPHGATKFAYDTIQKILAISTQDGRIKLYGRDNTQALLESPEAVPSKFLQFIQNKGILVNLCLIA
;
A
#
# COMPACT_ATOMS: atom_id res chain seq x y z
N MET A 1 0.86 -53.34 35.54
CA MET A 1 2.00 -52.93 34.67
C MET A 1 1.60 -52.51 33.24
N PHE A 2 0.34 -52.67 32.81
CA PHE A 2 -0.09 -52.34 31.43
C PHE A 2 -0.39 -50.84 31.18
N VAL A 3 -0.93 -50.13 32.17
CA VAL A 3 -1.29 -48.70 32.04
C VAL A 3 -0.08 -47.77 31.93
N LYS A 4 1.05 -48.07 32.61
CA LYS A 4 2.28 -47.27 32.49
C LYS A 4 2.84 -47.26 31.05
N LYS A 5 2.82 -48.41 30.36
CA LYS A 5 3.26 -48.52 28.96
C LYS A 5 2.36 -47.77 27.97
N LEU A 6 1.07 -47.60 28.28
CA LEU A 6 0.15 -46.85 27.43
C LEU A 6 0.38 -45.34 27.54
N VAL A 7 0.70 -44.86 28.74
CA VAL A 7 1.02 -43.44 29.02
C VAL A 7 2.36 -43.06 28.36
N GLU A 8 3.39 -43.90 28.43
CA GLU A 8 4.68 -43.65 27.77
C GLU A 8 4.56 -43.57 26.24
N LYS A 9 3.68 -44.37 25.62
CA LYS A 9 3.42 -44.29 24.16
C LYS A 9 2.64 -43.04 23.75
N ALA A 10 1.87 -42.43 24.64
CA ALA A 10 1.20 -41.15 24.39
C ALA A 10 2.12 -39.93 24.63
N SER A 11 3.19 -40.09 25.42
CA SER A 11 4.22 -39.06 25.65
C SER A 11 5.33 -39.01 24.58
N MET A 12 5.34 -39.95 23.65
CA MET A 12 6.15 -39.84 22.43
C MET A 12 5.59 -38.68 21.60
N LYS A 13 6.18 -37.49 21.75
CA LYS A 13 6.08 -36.41 20.76
C LYS A 13 6.24 -37.08 19.40
N LYS A 14 5.19 -37.01 18.57
CA LYS A 14 5.33 -37.25 17.14
C LYS A 14 6.58 -36.47 16.69
N PRO A 15 7.41 -36.99 15.76
CA PRO A 15 8.31 -36.14 15.01
C PRO A 15 7.41 -35.28 14.13
N GLY A 16 6.73 -34.32 14.77
CA GLY A 16 6.07 -33.23 14.10
C GLY A 16 7.20 -32.53 13.39
N GLY A 17 7.26 -32.71 12.07
CA GLY A 17 8.07 -31.85 11.22
C GLY A 17 7.88 -30.45 11.75
N THR A 18 8.99 -29.78 12.03
CA THR A 18 9.03 -28.40 12.48
C THR A 18 8.06 -27.63 11.60
N SER A 19 6.85 -27.41 12.07
CA SER A 19 5.89 -26.52 11.45
C SER A 19 6.38 -25.13 11.82
N ASP A 20 7.56 -24.80 11.31
CA ASP A 20 8.09 -23.46 11.30
C ASP A 20 7.05 -22.70 10.49
N GLY A 21 6.14 -22.06 11.22
CA GLY A 21 5.03 -21.33 10.62
C GLY A 21 5.57 -20.24 9.70
N LEU A 22 4.68 -19.65 8.92
CA LEU A 22 5.00 -18.54 8.04
C LEU A 22 5.71 -17.43 8.85
N LYS A 23 6.93 -17.07 8.44
CA LYS A 23 7.71 -15.99 9.06
C LYS A 23 7.39 -14.68 8.37
N PRO A 24 7.51 -13.53 9.06
CA PRO A 24 7.36 -12.23 8.42
C PRO A 24 8.32 -12.02 7.24
N SER A 25 9.50 -12.64 7.25
CA SER A 25 10.46 -12.62 6.14
C SER A 25 9.99 -13.35 4.89
N ASP A 26 8.98 -14.21 5.00
CA ASP A 26 8.48 -15.03 3.90
C ASP A 26 7.41 -14.28 3.08
N VAL A 27 6.98 -13.11 3.55
CA VAL A 27 5.94 -12.30 2.90
C VAL A 27 6.33 -10.83 2.86
N GLU A 28 6.05 -10.20 1.73
CA GLU A 28 6.16 -8.75 1.59
C GLU A 28 4.86 -8.19 1.00
N PRO A 29 3.83 -7.98 1.83
CA PRO A 29 2.57 -7.43 1.37
C PRO A 29 2.79 -6.01 0.83
N ARG A 30 2.32 -5.76 -0.39
CA ARG A 30 2.38 -4.44 -1.02
C ARG A 30 1.03 -4.11 -1.64
N LEU A 31 0.62 -2.85 -1.56
CA LEU A 31 -0.55 -2.37 -2.29
C LEU A 31 -0.20 -2.32 -3.78
N VAL A 32 -0.68 -3.30 -4.55
CA VAL A 32 -0.44 -3.36 -6.01
C VAL A 32 -1.43 -2.53 -6.80
N PHE A 33 -2.65 -2.34 -6.29
CA PHE A 33 -3.69 -1.59 -6.97
C PHE A 33 -4.82 -1.16 -6.02
N HIS A 34 -5.44 -0.01 -6.30
CA HIS A 34 -6.64 0.46 -5.62
C HIS A 34 -7.71 0.80 -6.65
N TYR A 35 -8.93 0.29 -6.51
CA TYR A 35 -10.05 0.62 -7.40
C TYR A 35 -10.81 1.85 -6.94
N GLY A 36 -11.30 2.66 -7.89
CA GLY A 36 -12.04 3.88 -7.58
C GLY A 36 -11.16 4.99 -7.01
N ILE A 37 -11.81 5.95 -6.34
CA ILE A 37 -11.19 7.14 -5.76
C ILE A 37 -10.68 6.79 -4.34
N PRO A 38 -9.43 7.14 -3.98
CA PRO A 38 -8.90 6.89 -2.65
C PRO A 38 -9.77 7.54 -1.57
N HIS A 39 -9.93 6.83 -0.45
CA HIS A 39 -10.56 7.41 0.73
C HIS A 39 -9.77 8.65 1.21
N GLY A 40 -10.49 9.65 1.70
CA GLY A 40 -9.88 10.90 2.17
C GLY A 40 -9.26 11.72 1.03
N ALA A 41 -9.75 11.62 -0.21
CA ALA A 41 -9.38 12.53 -1.28
C ALA A 41 -9.67 13.99 -0.90
N THR A 42 -8.70 14.89 -1.10
CA THR A 42 -8.75 16.28 -0.62
C THR A 42 -8.61 17.32 -1.72
N LYS A 43 -7.80 17.08 -2.75
CA LYS A 43 -7.58 18.00 -3.87
C LYS A 43 -7.40 17.22 -5.17
N PHE A 44 -7.58 17.93 -6.27
CA PHE A 44 -7.26 17.40 -7.59
C PHE A 44 -6.56 18.44 -8.46
N ALA A 45 -5.81 17.97 -9.44
CA ALA A 45 -5.26 18.77 -10.53
C ALA A 45 -5.43 17.99 -11.84
N TYR A 46 -5.68 18.69 -12.95
CA TYR A 46 -5.86 18.06 -14.25
C TYR A 46 -4.95 18.70 -15.29
N ASP A 47 -4.18 17.89 -16.00
CA ASP A 47 -3.45 18.30 -17.21
C ASP A 47 -4.33 17.98 -18.43
N THR A 48 -4.80 19.02 -19.13
CA THR A 48 -5.66 18.88 -20.31
C THR A 48 -4.92 18.39 -21.55
N ILE A 49 -3.60 18.63 -21.64
CA ILE A 49 -2.76 18.24 -22.78
C ILE A 49 -2.43 16.75 -22.66
N GLN A 50 -2.00 16.35 -21.47
CA GLN A 50 -1.58 14.97 -21.21
C GLN A 50 -2.73 14.06 -20.80
N LYS A 51 -3.88 14.66 -20.44
CA LYS A 51 -5.10 13.99 -19.98
C LYS A 51 -4.85 13.14 -18.73
N ILE A 52 -4.22 13.77 -17.74
CA ILE A 52 -3.87 13.14 -16.46
C ILE A 52 -4.60 13.88 -15.34
N LEU A 53 -5.36 13.13 -14.55
CA LEU A 53 -5.99 13.59 -13.31
C LEU A 53 -5.14 13.13 -12.13
N ALA A 54 -4.66 14.08 -11.32
CA ALA A 54 -4.03 13.81 -10.03
C ALA A 54 -5.05 14.05 -8.92
N ILE A 55 -5.16 13.14 -7.95
CA ILE A 55 -5.97 13.28 -6.75
C ILE A 55 -5.08 13.07 -5.52
N SER A 56 -5.00 14.06 -4.64
CA SER A 56 -4.29 13.94 -3.35
C SER A 56 -5.22 13.44 -2.25
N THR A 57 -4.67 12.79 -1.24
CA THR A 57 -5.39 12.32 -0.04
C THR A 57 -4.96 13.07 1.21
N GLN A 58 -5.74 12.91 2.28
CA GLN A 58 -5.44 13.46 3.61
C GLN A 58 -4.18 12.85 4.21
N ASP A 59 -3.82 11.62 3.85
CA ASP A 59 -2.61 10.93 4.30
C ASP A 59 -1.39 11.16 3.38
N GLY A 60 -1.45 12.15 2.49
CA GLY A 60 -0.29 12.60 1.71
C GLY A 60 0.05 11.80 0.46
N ARG A 61 -0.79 10.83 0.08
CA ARG A 61 -0.66 10.12 -1.20
C ARG A 61 -1.25 10.94 -2.34
N ILE A 62 -0.74 10.72 -3.55
CA ILE A 62 -1.30 11.28 -4.79
C ILE A 62 -1.52 10.15 -5.78
N LYS A 63 -2.76 9.95 -6.19
CA LYS A 63 -3.11 8.97 -7.22
C LYS A 63 -3.30 9.68 -8.56
N LEU A 64 -2.60 9.18 -9.58
CA LEU A 64 -2.72 9.63 -10.96
C LEU A 64 -3.65 8.69 -11.74
N TYR A 65 -4.50 9.27 -12.58
CA TYR A 65 -5.35 8.58 -13.56
C TYR A 65 -5.06 9.15 -14.93
N GLY A 66 -4.61 8.29 -15.85
CA GLY A 66 -4.36 8.64 -17.24
C GLY A 66 -5.32 7.96 -18.20
N ARG A 67 -4.97 7.99 -19.49
CA ARG A 67 -5.67 7.26 -20.56
C ARG A 67 -5.55 5.76 -20.39
N ASP A 68 -6.41 4.99 -21.06
CA ASP A 68 -6.31 3.52 -21.14
C ASP A 68 -6.26 2.84 -19.76
N ASN A 69 -6.97 3.42 -18.79
CA ASN A 69 -7.01 3.00 -17.38
C ASN A 69 -5.65 3.01 -16.65
N THR A 70 -4.65 3.68 -17.21
CA THR A 70 -3.32 3.83 -16.59
C THR A 70 -3.44 4.58 -15.27
N GLN A 71 -2.77 4.05 -14.26
CA GLN A 71 -2.81 4.57 -12.90
C GLN A 71 -1.43 4.50 -12.28
N ALA A 72 -1.13 5.47 -11.42
CA ALA A 72 0.07 5.47 -10.60
C ALA A 72 -0.26 6.02 -9.22
N LEU A 73 0.45 5.54 -8.19
CA LEU A 73 0.37 6.05 -6.83
C LEU A 73 1.73 6.66 -6.47
N LEU A 74 1.71 7.92 -6.07
CA LEU A 74 2.87 8.64 -5.56
C LEU A 74 2.70 8.75 -4.05
N GLU A 75 3.72 8.33 -3.30
CA GLU A 75 3.70 8.35 -1.83
C GLU A 75 4.85 9.22 -1.34
N SER A 76 4.51 10.22 -0.54
CA SER A 76 5.51 11.00 0.21
C SER A 76 5.90 10.21 1.47
N PRO A 77 7.18 10.24 1.89
CA PRO A 77 7.58 9.73 3.21
C PRO A 77 6.81 10.41 4.36
N GLU A 78 6.41 11.66 4.13
CA GLU A 78 5.64 12.48 5.04
C GLU A 78 4.15 12.29 4.77
N ALA A 79 3.41 11.72 5.73
CA ALA A 79 1.98 11.46 5.63
C ALA A 79 1.13 12.73 5.89
N VAL A 80 1.41 13.80 5.15
CA VAL A 80 0.79 15.12 5.32
C VAL A 80 -0.08 15.52 4.12
N PRO A 81 -1.25 16.16 4.33
CA PRO A 81 -2.11 16.56 3.23
C PRO A 81 -1.47 17.61 2.31
N SER A 82 -1.73 17.49 1.00
CA SER A 82 -1.39 18.53 0.02
C SER A 82 -2.08 19.86 0.35
N LYS A 83 -1.27 20.93 0.44
CA LYS A 83 -1.72 22.33 0.49
C LYS A 83 -1.93 22.91 -0.90
N PHE A 84 -1.07 22.54 -1.84
CA PHE A 84 -1.17 22.93 -3.24
C PHE A 84 -0.92 21.73 -4.15
N LEU A 85 -1.68 21.65 -5.25
CA LEU A 85 -1.53 20.61 -6.25
C LEU A 85 -1.83 21.20 -7.63
N GLN A 86 -0.85 21.26 -8.53
CA GLN A 86 -1.05 21.83 -9.86
C GLN A 86 -0.10 21.24 -10.91
N PHE A 87 -0.60 21.01 -12.12
CA PHE A 87 0.24 20.74 -13.27
C PHE A 87 0.82 22.03 -13.86
N ILE A 88 2.13 22.03 -14.13
CA ILE A 88 2.76 23.08 -14.93
C ILE A 88 2.35 22.85 -16.38
N GLN A 89 1.66 23.86 -16.94
CA GLN A 89 1.07 23.78 -18.26
C GLN A 89 2.09 23.34 -19.32
N ASN A 90 1.76 22.25 -20.03
CA ASN A 90 2.55 21.72 -21.14
C ASN A 90 3.99 21.30 -20.77
N LYS A 91 4.25 20.94 -19.50
CA LYS A 91 5.57 20.47 -19.05
C LYS A 91 5.58 19.04 -18.54
N GLY A 92 4.42 18.45 -18.23
CA GLY A 92 4.37 17.14 -17.59
C GLY A 92 4.93 17.10 -16.19
N ILE A 93 4.87 18.23 -15.49
CA ILE A 93 5.35 18.36 -14.12
C ILE A 93 4.14 18.62 -13.24
N LEU A 94 3.96 17.77 -12.24
CA LEU A 94 3.00 17.96 -11.15
C LEU A 94 3.73 18.56 -9.95
N VAL A 95 3.29 19.72 -9.49
CA VAL A 95 3.80 20.38 -8.28
C VAL A 95 2.86 20.07 -7.12
N ASN A 96 3.41 19.48 -6.05
CA ASN A 96 2.74 19.27 -4.77
C ASN A 96 3.47 20.08 -3.70
N LEU A 97 2.75 20.93 -2.96
CA LEU A 97 3.28 21.60 -1.76
C LEU A 97 2.56 21.05 -0.54
N CYS A 98 3.33 20.59 0.43
CA CYS A 98 2.86 20.19 1.76
C CYS A 98 3.63 20.97 2.83
N LEU A 99 3.01 21.14 4.01
CA LEU A 99 3.65 21.78 5.15
C LEU A 99 4.01 20.68 6.15
N ILE A 100 5.31 20.51 6.36
CA ILE A 100 5.88 19.64 7.39
C ILE A 100 6.06 20.53 8.62
N ALA A 101 5.47 20.13 9.74
CA ALA A 101 5.50 20.89 11.00
C ALA A 101 6.54 20.33 11.96
#